data_AF-A0A957A7Z5-F1
#
_entry.id   AF-A0A957A7Z5-F1
#
_cell.length_a   1.000
_cell.length_b   1.000
_cell.length_c   1.000
_cell.angle_alpha   90.00
_cell.angle_beta   90.00
_cell.angle_gamma   90.00
#
_symmetry.space_group_name_H-M   'P 1'
#
loop_
_entity.id
_entity.type
_entity.pdbx_description
1 polymer ?
#
loop_
_entity_poly.entity_id
_entity_poly.type
_entity_poly.pdbx_seq_one_letter_code
_entity_poly.pdbx_strand_id
1 'polypeptide(L)'
;MSASWGDASPQVARSGEAAVRARNTAAALASRSTRRASFINIGERTNITGSARFRRLILNSDFDAALDVARQQVEAGAQIIDINMDEAMLDSEAAMRRFVNLIAAEPDIARVPLMIDSSKWSVIEAGLQCTQGKAIVNSISLKEGEESFLAQARKVRRYGAAVVVMAFDEQGQADTAARKLAICERSYRLLVDVVGFPPEEIIFDPNIFAVAT
;
A
#
# COMPACT_ATOMS: atom_id res chain seq x y z
N MET A 1 -43.57 -55.22 -39.67
CA MET A 1 -42.20 -55.77 -39.53
C MET A 1 -41.64 -55.26 -38.21
N SER A 2 -41.25 -56.19 -37.36
CA SER A 2 -40.76 -56.03 -35.99
C SER A 2 -39.32 -55.52 -35.90
N ALA A 3 -39.00 -54.80 -34.82
CA ALA A 3 -37.75 -54.79 -34.02
C ALA A 3 -37.57 -53.39 -33.41
N SER A 4 -37.06 -53.16 -32.21
CA SER A 4 -36.69 -53.98 -31.05
C SER A 4 -36.39 -52.99 -29.93
N TRP A 5 -36.76 -53.30 -28.69
CA TRP A 5 -36.45 -52.50 -27.51
C TRP A 5 -34.97 -52.61 -27.16
N GLY A 6 -34.29 -51.47 -27.02
CA GLY A 6 -32.92 -51.37 -26.52
C GLY A 6 -32.92 -50.86 -25.09
N ASP A 7 -32.50 -51.74 -24.19
CA ASP A 7 -32.37 -51.57 -22.74
C ASP A 7 -31.26 -50.53 -22.42
N ALA A 8 -31.57 -49.51 -21.61
CA ALA A 8 -30.58 -48.57 -21.08
C ALA A 8 -30.74 -48.49 -19.57
N SER A 9 -30.08 -49.41 -18.87
CA SER A 9 -29.93 -49.36 -17.43
C SER A 9 -29.16 -48.09 -17.03
N PRO A 10 -29.54 -47.36 -15.96
CA PRO A 10 -28.77 -46.22 -15.49
C PRO A 10 -27.43 -46.73 -14.92
N GLN A 11 -26.32 -46.24 -15.47
CA GLN A 11 -25.00 -46.47 -14.89
C GLN A 11 -24.95 -45.84 -13.50
N VAL A 12 -24.92 -46.69 -12.47
CA VAL A 12 -24.62 -46.29 -11.10
C VAL A 12 -23.18 -45.79 -11.07
N ALA A 13 -23.01 -44.47 -10.91
CA ALA A 13 -21.71 -43.86 -10.71
C ALA A 13 -21.00 -44.52 -9.52
N ARG A 14 -19.82 -45.12 -9.76
CA ARG A 14 -19.05 -45.83 -8.75
C ARG A 14 -18.65 -44.85 -7.64
N SER A 15 -19.11 -45.12 -6.43
CA SER A 15 -18.93 -44.33 -5.20
C SER A 15 -17.48 -43.98 -4.81
N GLY A 16 -16.48 -44.50 -5.52
CA GLY A 16 -15.06 -44.21 -5.31
C GLY A 16 -14.59 -42.88 -5.93
N GLU A 17 -15.11 -42.47 -7.09
CA GLU A 17 -14.62 -41.26 -7.78
C GLU A 17 -15.03 -39.97 -7.06
N ALA A 18 -16.24 -39.91 -6.50
CA ALA A 18 -16.69 -38.79 -5.69
C ALA A 18 -15.85 -38.65 -4.39
N ALA A 19 -15.48 -39.76 -3.76
CA ALA A 19 -14.66 -39.78 -2.56
C ALA A 19 -13.20 -39.37 -2.83
N VAL A 20 -12.63 -39.78 -3.96
CA VAL A 20 -11.29 -39.35 -4.40
C VAL A 20 -11.27 -37.88 -4.78
N ARG A 21 -12.32 -37.39 -5.46
CA ARG A 21 -12.46 -35.97 -5.82
C ARG A 21 -12.57 -35.10 -4.57
N ALA A 22 -13.37 -35.51 -3.57
CA ALA A 22 -13.53 -34.79 -2.30
C ALA A 22 -12.24 -34.77 -1.45
N ARG A 23 -11.45 -35.85 -1.45
CA ARG A 23 -10.14 -35.89 -0.79
C ARG A 23 -9.12 -34.99 -1.47
N ASN A 24 -9.16 -34.90 -2.80
CA ASN A 24 -8.28 -34.01 -3.57
C ASN A 24 -8.66 -32.52 -3.39
N THR A 25 -9.95 -32.17 -3.24
CA THR A 25 -10.35 -30.80 -2.88
C THR A 25 -9.98 -30.45 -1.44
N ALA A 26 -10.14 -31.37 -0.48
CA ALA A 26 -9.75 -31.13 0.91
C ALA A 26 -8.22 -30.97 1.06
N ALA A 27 -7.42 -31.75 0.34
CA ALA A 27 -5.97 -31.60 0.31
C ALA A 27 -5.51 -30.32 -0.43
N ALA A 28 -6.19 -29.93 -1.51
CA ALA A 28 -5.93 -28.67 -2.21
C ALA A 28 -6.37 -27.44 -1.39
N LEU A 29 -7.41 -27.56 -0.57
CA LEU A 29 -7.84 -26.55 0.40
C LEU A 29 -6.92 -26.50 1.63
N ALA A 30 -6.32 -27.63 2.04
CA ALA A 30 -5.29 -27.69 3.07
C ALA A 30 -3.92 -27.16 2.59
N SER A 31 -3.70 -27.11 1.27
CA SER A 31 -2.55 -26.48 0.61
C SER A 31 -2.71 -24.97 0.41
N ARG A 32 -3.85 -24.37 0.76
CA ARG A 32 -3.84 -22.94 1.10
C ARG A 32 -3.08 -22.86 2.40
N SER A 33 -1.75 -22.72 2.28
CA SER A 33 -0.88 -22.16 3.31
C SER A 33 -1.74 -21.21 4.12
N THR A 34 -2.02 -21.57 5.37
CA THR A 34 -2.50 -20.63 6.37
C THR A 34 -1.57 -19.44 6.23
N ARG A 35 -1.97 -18.41 5.47
CA ARG A 35 -1.18 -17.20 5.29
C ARG A 35 -1.18 -16.62 6.69
N ARG A 36 -0.16 -16.97 7.48
CA ARG A 36 0.30 -16.07 8.52
C ARG A 36 0.31 -14.71 7.86
N ALA A 37 -0.40 -13.75 8.43
CA ALA A 37 -0.29 -12.37 8.01
C ALA A 37 1.22 -12.07 7.99
N SER A 38 1.81 -12.01 6.80
CA SER A 38 3.22 -11.65 6.66
C SER A 38 3.27 -10.18 7.02
N PHE A 39 3.94 -9.86 8.11
CA PHE A 39 4.25 -8.47 8.42
C PHE A 39 5.03 -7.89 7.24
N ILE A 40 4.62 -6.72 6.77
CA ILE A 40 5.25 -6.05 5.63
C ILE A 40 6.19 -4.98 6.17
N ASN A 41 7.49 -5.16 5.95
CA ASN A 41 8.47 -4.15 6.34
C ASN A 41 8.52 -3.03 5.29
N ILE A 42 8.31 -1.79 5.73
CA ILE A 42 8.47 -0.58 4.92
C ILE A 42 9.82 0.05 5.28
N GLY A 43 10.68 0.25 4.29
CA GLY A 43 11.98 0.89 4.51
C GLY A 43 11.85 2.40 4.70
N GLU A 44 12.21 2.90 5.88
CA GLU A 44 12.06 4.30 6.32
C GLU A 44 13.25 5.23 6.03
N ARG A 45 14.41 4.68 5.62
CA ARG A 45 15.69 5.43 5.63
C ARG A 45 15.84 6.42 4.48
N THR A 46 14.96 6.35 3.49
CA THR A 46 14.82 7.24 2.32
C THR A 46 13.95 8.45 2.64
N ASN A 47 14.12 8.99 3.84
CA ASN A 47 13.33 10.08 4.40
C ASN A 47 14.26 11.22 4.82
N ILE A 48 14.11 12.40 4.22
CA ILE A 48 14.94 13.58 4.56
C ILE A 48 14.78 13.95 6.04
N THR A 49 13.55 13.92 6.55
CA THR A 49 13.25 14.33 7.92
C THR A 49 13.83 13.33 8.93
N GLY A 50 13.69 12.03 8.68
CA GLY A 50 14.09 10.95 9.60
C GLY A 50 15.54 10.44 9.47
N SER A 51 16.23 10.71 8.36
CA SER A 51 17.57 10.16 8.09
C SER A 51 18.59 11.25 7.78
N ALA A 52 19.48 11.53 8.74
CA ALA A 52 20.56 12.51 8.57
C ALA A 52 21.49 12.17 7.39
N ARG A 53 21.75 10.87 7.18
CA ARG A 53 22.53 10.40 6.01
C ARG A 53 21.81 10.75 4.72
N PHE A 54 20.54 10.37 4.58
CA PHE A 54 19.78 10.59 3.35
C PHE A 54 19.60 12.08 3.05
N ARG A 55 19.27 12.88 4.07
CA ARG A 55 19.21 14.35 3.97
C ARG A 55 20.48 14.94 3.37
N ARG A 56 21.66 14.55 3.89
CA ARG A 56 22.94 15.04 3.38
C ARG A 56 23.14 14.71 1.90
N LEU A 57 22.78 13.50 1.48
CA LEU A 57 22.94 13.05 0.10
C LEU A 57 22.04 13.85 -0.85
N ILE A 58 20.76 14.01 -0.51
CA ILE A 58 19.82 14.76 -1.34
C ILE A 58 20.20 16.24 -1.43
N LEU A 59 20.56 16.87 -0.31
CA LEU A 59 20.97 18.29 -0.31
C LEU A 59 22.26 18.54 -1.11
N ASN A 60 23.15 17.54 -1.18
CA ASN A 60 24.36 17.60 -2.00
C ASN A 60 24.13 17.11 -3.44
N SER A 61 22.89 16.79 -3.83
CA SER A 61 22.55 16.20 -5.13
C SER A 61 23.29 14.89 -5.45
N ASP A 62 23.71 14.15 -4.43
CA ASP A 62 24.37 12.84 -4.53
C ASP A 62 23.31 11.73 -4.60
N PHE A 63 22.61 11.69 -5.74
CA PHE A 63 21.49 10.77 -5.94
C PHE A 63 21.93 9.31 -6.10
N ASP A 64 23.15 9.06 -6.57
CA ASP A 64 23.68 7.70 -6.72
C ASP A 64 23.86 7.05 -5.33
N ALA A 65 24.50 7.76 -4.40
CA ALA A 65 24.59 7.27 -3.02
C ALA A 65 23.22 7.23 -2.31
N ALA A 66 22.26 8.05 -2.73
CA ALA A 66 20.89 8.00 -2.21
C ALA A 66 20.14 6.74 -2.69
N LEU A 67 20.35 6.31 -3.94
CA LEU A 67 19.84 5.03 -4.46
C LEU A 67 20.42 3.85 -3.69
N ASP A 68 21.70 3.91 -3.28
CA ASP A 68 22.30 2.87 -2.43
C ASP A 68 21.57 2.72 -1.09
N VAL A 69 21.05 3.81 -0.50
CA VAL A 69 20.25 3.74 0.73
C VAL A 69 18.95 2.97 0.47
N ALA A 70 18.28 3.20 -0.65
CA ALA A 70 17.08 2.45 -1.03
C ALA A 70 17.42 0.97 -1.28
N ARG A 71 18.46 0.68 -2.08
CA ARG A 71 18.89 -0.69 -2.41
C ARG A 71 19.23 -1.50 -1.17
N GLN A 72 20.00 -0.92 -0.23
CA GLN A 72 20.37 -1.56 1.03
C GLN A 72 19.14 -1.97 1.86
N GLN A 73 18.06 -1.19 1.82
CA GLN A 73 16.83 -1.55 2.53
C GLN A 73 16.11 -2.73 1.89
N VAL A 74 16.03 -2.76 0.55
CA VAL A 74 15.44 -3.89 -0.18
C VAL A 74 16.26 -5.16 0.05
N GLU A 75 17.59 -5.08 0.01
CA GLU A 75 18.49 -6.19 0.33
C GLU A 75 18.35 -6.69 1.78
N ALA A 76 18.08 -5.78 2.71
CA ALA A 76 17.80 -6.09 4.11
C ALA A 76 16.37 -6.63 4.36
N GLY A 77 15.54 -6.77 3.31
CA GLY A 77 14.21 -7.38 3.38
C GLY A 77 13.04 -6.41 3.46
N ALA A 78 13.25 -5.11 3.20
CA ALA A 78 12.15 -4.18 3.00
C ALA A 78 11.34 -4.59 1.75
N GLN A 79 10.02 -4.65 1.91
CA GLN A 79 9.08 -5.07 0.87
C GLN A 79 8.41 -3.88 0.18
N ILE A 80 8.55 -2.68 0.77
CA ILE A 80 8.11 -1.39 0.28
C ILE A 80 9.20 -0.39 0.66
N ILE A 81 9.43 0.64 -0.16
CA ILE A 81 10.32 1.76 0.17
C ILE A 81 9.49 3.04 0.35
N ASP A 82 9.59 3.67 1.52
CA ASP A 82 9.01 4.97 1.80
C ASP A 82 9.94 6.09 1.34
N ILE A 83 9.43 7.08 0.63
CA ILE A 83 10.22 8.18 0.05
C ILE A 83 9.65 9.49 0.54
N ASN A 84 10.42 10.21 1.36
CA ASN A 84 10.06 11.54 1.85
C ASN A 84 11.10 12.58 1.43
N MET A 85 10.65 13.59 0.68
CA MET A 85 11.45 14.70 0.15
C MET A 85 11.06 16.06 0.75
N ASP A 86 10.35 16.07 1.88
CA ASP A 86 9.94 17.31 2.54
C ASP A 86 11.14 17.95 3.25
N GLU A 87 11.53 19.12 2.74
CA GLU A 87 12.58 19.97 3.31
C GLU A 87 12.32 21.42 2.88
N ALA A 88 12.50 22.37 3.79
CA ALA A 88 12.14 23.76 3.55
C ALA A 88 13.02 24.43 2.46
N MET A 89 14.27 23.98 2.34
CA MET A 89 15.27 24.52 1.41
C MET A 89 15.29 23.80 0.05
N LEU A 90 14.43 22.81 -0.16
CA LEU A 90 14.41 21.96 -1.36
C LEU A 90 13.15 22.22 -2.20
N ASP A 91 13.30 22.16 -3.53
CA ASP A 91 12.15 21.90 -4.40
C ASP A 91 11.73 20.43 -4.25
N SER A 92 10.85 20.17 -3.28
CA SER A 92 10.38 18.82 -2.95
C SER A 92 9.68 18.12 -4.11
N GLU A 93 8.99 18.86 -4.99
CA GLU A 93 8.34 18.26 -6.16
C GLU A 93 9.38 17.78 -7.17
N ALA A 94 10.36 18.62 -7.49
CA ALA A 94 11.44 18.25 -8.40
C ALA A 94 12.29 17.10 -7.85
N ALA A 95 12.61 17.14 -6.55
CA ALA A 95 13.36 16.09 -5.88
C ALA A 95 12.61 14.75 -5.88
N MET A 96 11.30 14.75 -5.58
CA MET A 96 10.46 13.56 -5.62
C MET A 96 10.42 12.96 -7.03
N ARG A 97 10.13 13.76 -8.06
CA ARG A 97 10.11 13.29 -9.47
C ARG A 97 11.46 12.70 -9.86
N ARG A 98 12.56 13.39 -9.54
CA ARG A 98 13.90 12.94 -9.88
C ARG A 98 14.21 11.60 -9.23
N PHE A 99 14.00 11.46 -7.92
CA PHE A 99 14.36 10.24 -7.21
C PHE A 99 13.49 9.05 -7.60
N VAL A 100 12.17 9.24 -7.79
CA VAL A 100 11.27 8.19 -8.27
C VAL A 100 11.66 7.71 -9.68
N ASN A 101 12.00 8.63 -10.59
CA ASN A 101 12.47 8.25 -11.94
C ASN A 101 13.80 7.49 -11.91
N LEU A 102 14.72 7.87 -11.02
CA LEU A 102 15.99 7.17 -10.83
C LEU A 102 15.77 5.75 -10.27
N ILE A 103 14.87 5.59 -9.28
CA ILE A 103 14.51 4.27 -8.76
C ILE A 103 13.93 3.38 -9.86
N ALA A 104 13.09 3.92 -10.74
CA ALA A 104 12.52 3.15 -11.84
C ALA A 104 13.59 2.63 -12.83
N ALA A 105 14.76 3.26 -12.89
CA ALA A 105 15.89 2.83 -13.71
C ALA A 105 16.78 1.77 -13.01
N GLU A 106 16.54 1.47 -11.73
CA GLU A 106 17.33 0.54 -10.90
C GLU A 106 16.53 -0.75 -10.61
N PRO A 107 16.75 -1.85 -11.36
CA PRO A 107 15.93 -3.06 -11.26
C PRO A 107 15.84 -3.68 -9.86
N ASP A 108 16.91 -3.59 -9.08
CA ASP A 108 16.99 -4.14 -7.72
C ASP A 108 16.05 -3.43 -6.74
N ILE A 109 15.72 -2.18 -7.02
CA ILE A 109 14.82 -1.33 -6.23
C ILE A 109 13.41 -1.35 -6.85
N ALA A 110 13.29 -1.22 -8.17
CA ALA A 110 12.01 -1.15 -8.89
C ALA A 110 11.11 -2.39 -8.73
N ARG A 111 11.65 -3.50 -8.21
CA ARG A 111 10.90 -4.73 -7.92
C ARG A 111 9.96 -4.64 -6.71
N VAL A 112 10.10 -3.61 -5.85
CA VAL A 112 9.20 -3.38 -4.71
C VAL A 112 8.36 -2.11 -4.90
N PRO A 113 7.11 -2.06 -4.37
CA PRO A 113 6.29 -0.84 -4.42
C PRO A 113 6.93 0.34 -3.69
N LEU A 114 6.57 1.54 -4.11
CA LEU A 114 6.97 2.79 -3.47
C LEU A 114 5.82 3.37 -2.65
N MET A 115 6.13 3.83 -1.44
CA MET A 115 5.29 4.66 -0.61
C MET A 115 5.74 6.11 -0.77
N ILE A 116 4.88 6.95 -1.35
CA ILE A 116 5.16 8.36 -1.63
C ILE A 116 4.75 9.17 -0.41
N ASP A 117 5.73 9.63 0.36
CA ASP A 117 5.55 10.33 1.63
C ASP A 117 5.76 11.85 1.50
N SER A 118 4.71 12.62 1.80
CA SER A 118 4.80 14.06 1.95
C SER A 118 3.58 14.64 2.68
N SER A 119 3.82 15.72 3.40
CA SER A 119 2.77 16.58 3.96
C SER A 119 2.06 17.46 2.92
N LYS A 120 2.61 17.55 1.69
CA LYS A 120 2.10 18.39 0.61
C LYS A 120 1.51 17.52 -0.50
N TRP A 121 0.21 17.71 -0.78
CA TRP A 121 -0.46 16.97 -1.86
C TRP A 121 0.23 17.12 -3.23
N SER A 122 0.79 18.30 -3.54
CA SER A 122 1.46 18.51 -4.83
C SER A 122 2.71 17.64 -5.01
N VAL A 123 3.45 17.35 -3.93
CA VAL A 123 4.61 16.46 -3.93
C VAL A 123 4.17 15.01 -4.07
N ILE A 124 3.09 14.60 -3.39
CA ILE A 124 2.48 13.28 -3.57
C ILE A 124 2.09 13.09 -5.04
N GLU A 125 1.36 14.04 -5.60
CA GLU A 125 0.87 13.98 -6.98
C GLU A 125 2.02 13.95 -8.00
N ALA A 126 3.09 14.71 -7.76
CA ALA A 126 4.32 14.65 -8.54
C ALA A 126 4.99 13.26 -8.51
N GLY A 127 5.05 12.62 -7.34
CA GLY A 127 5.58 11.26 -7.21
C GLY A 127 4.71 10.21 -7.90
N LEU A 128 3.38 10.30 -7.76
CA LEU A 128 2.43 9.40 -8.42
C LEU A 128 2.52 9.47 -9.94
N GLN A 129 2.70 10.66 -10.52
CA GLN A 129 2.87 10.85 -11.97
C GLN A 129 4.13 10.19 -12.53
N CYS A 130 5.17 9.99 -11.71
CA CYS A 130 6.43 9.38 -12.11
C CYS A 130 6.52 7.89 -11.74
N THR A 131 5.64 7.38 -10.88
CA THR A 131 5.73 6.01 -10.41
C THR A 131 5.27 5.02 -11.49
N GLN A 132 6.07 3.97 -11.69
CA GLN A 132 5.67 2.82 -12.50
C GLN A 132 5.04 1.75 -11.61
N GLY A 133 3.86 1.26 -12.01
CA GLY A 133 3.12 0.29 -11.20
C GLY A 133 2.33 0.94 -10.06
N LYS A 134 2.01 0.14 -9.04
CA LYS A 134 1.13 0.58 -7.96
C LYS A 134 1.91 1.21 -6.82
N ALA A 135 1.67 2.50 -6.59
CA ALA A 135 2.18 3.24 -5.43
C ALA A 135 1.24 3.15 -4.21
N ILE A 136 1.77 3.56 -3.06
CA ILE A 136 1.02 3.81 -1.83
C ILE A 136 1.20 5.29 -1.50
N VAL A 137 0.10 6.01 -1.24
CA VAL A 137 0.15 7.40 -0.80
C VAL A 137 0.32 7.45 0.72
N ASN A 138 1.34 8.16 1.19
CA ASN A 138 1.55 8.49 2.60
C ASN A 138 1.55 10.02 2.77
N SER A 139 0.47 10.65 3.19
CA SER A 139 -0.84 10.09 3.55
C SER A 139 -1.93 11.12 3.26
N ILE A 140 -3.18 10.75 3.47
CA ILE A 140 -4.31 11.69 3.54
C ILE A 140 -4.92 11.66 4.93
N SER A 141 -5.66 12.71 5.31
CA SER A 141 -6.34 12.79 6.61
C SER A 141 -7.51 13.76 6.57
N LEU A 142 -8.30 13.81 7.65
CA LEU A 142 -9.40 14.76 7.82
C LEU A 142 -8.95 16.11 8.39
N LYS A 143 -7.63 16.35 8.53
CA LYS A 143 -7.05 17.58 9.10
C LYS A 143 -7.59 18.86 8.47
N GLU A 144 -7.73 18.87 7.15
CA GLU A 144 -8.23 20.02 6.37
C GLU A 144 -9.74 19.92 6.08
N GLY A 145 -10.43 19.02 6.79
CA GLY A 145 -11.84 18.75 6.60
C GLY A 145 -12.14 17.73 5.51
N GLU A 146 -13.43 17.36 5.48
CA GLU A 146 -13.96 16.28 4.65
C GLU A 146 -13.84 16.54 3.15
N GLU A 147 -14.02 17.79 2.70
CA GLU A 147 -13.95 18.12 1.27
C GLU A 147 -12.55 17.86 0.69
N SER A 148 -11.50 18.33 1.39
CA SER A 148 -10.10 18.09 1.01
C SER A 148 -9.80 16.59 0.99
N PHE A 149 -10.19 15.87 2.06
CA PHE A 149 -10.02 14.42 2.16
C PHE A 149 -10.66 13.65 1.00
N LEU A 150 -11.93 13.94 0.66
CA LEU A 150 -12.64 13.29 -0.44
C LEU A 150 -12.05 13.65 -1.81
N ALA A 151 -11.59 14.89 -2.00
CA ALA A 151 -10.94 15.31 -3.24
C ALA A 151 -9.63 14.55 -3.47
N GLN A 152 -8.78 14.48 -2.43
CA GLN A 152 -7.53 13.72 -2.45
C GLN A 152 -7.80 12.23 -2.67
N ALA A 153 -8.71 11.62 -1.91
CA ALA A 153 -9.08 10.21 -2.06
C ALA A 153 -9.52 9.84 -3.49
N ARG A 154 -10.35 10.68 -4.13
CA ARG A 154 -10.75 10.46 -5.53
C ARG A 154 -9.56 10.53 -6.48
N LYS A 155 -8.60 11.42 -6.25
CA LYS A 155 -7.36 11.47 -7.03
C LYS A 155 -6.51 10.21 -6.82
N VAL A 156 -6.27 9.80 -5.56
CA VAL A 156 -5.53 8.56 -5.26
C VAL A 156 -6.14 7.37 -6.00
N ARG A 157 -7.47 7.22 -5.93
CA ARG A 157 -8.21 6.16 -6.65
C ARG A 157 -8.02 6.25 -8.17
N ARG A 158 -8.01 7.45 -8.74
CA ARG A 158 -7.77 7.68 -10.18
C ARG A 158 -6.36 7.26 -10.61
N TYR A 159 -5.36 7.48 -9.76
CA TYR A 159 -3.99 6.98 -9.99
C TYR A 159 -3.85 5.47 -9.75
N GLY A 160 -4.87 4.80 -9.20
CA GLY A 160 -4.83 3.36 -8.90
C GLY A 160 -3.92 2.99 -7.72
N ALA A 161 -3.59 3.97 -6.87
CA ALA A 161 -2.72 3.77 -5.71
C ALA A 161 -3.51 3.33 -4.47
N ALA A 162 -2.82 2.66 -3.54
CA ALA A 162 -3.31 2.45 -2.18
C ALA A 162 -3.09 3.72 -1.35
N VAL A 163 -3.68 3.79 -0.14
CA VAL A 163 -3.60 5.00 0.69
C VAL A 163 -3.41 4.71 2.17
N VAL A 164 -2.44 5.40 2.76
CA VAL A 164 -2.33 5.57 4.22
C VAL A 164 -3.27 6.69 4.65
N VAL A 165 -4.09 6.40 5.65
CA VAL A 165 -5.02 7.34 6.27
C VAL A 165 -4.62 7.57 7.71
N MET A 166 -4.15 8.78 8.01
CA MET A 166 -3.75 9.15 9.36
C MET A 166 -4.99 9.34 10.24
N ALA A 167 -4.91 8.91 11.50
CA ALA A 167 -5.88 9.27 12.52
C ALA A 167 -5.67 10.75 12.98
N PHE A 168 -5.95 11.67 12.07
CA PHE A 168 -5.88 13.12 12.25
C PHE A 168 -7.12 13.74 11.61
N ASP A 169 -7.90 14.51 12.37
CA ASP A 169 -9.09 15.20 11.88
C ASP A 169 -9.06 16.71 12.18
N GLU A 170 -10.19 17.38 11.99
CA GLU A 170 -10.34 18.83 12.19
C GLU A 170 -10.06 19.27 13.64
N GLN A 171 -10.07 18.33 14.60
CA GLN A 171 -9.78 18.57 16.02
C GLN A 171 -8.33 18.27 16.39
N GLY A 172 -7.52 17.79 15.45
CA GLY A 172 -6.12 17.46 15.68
C GLY A 172 -5.80 15.97 15.57
N GLN A 173 -4.60 15.62 16.03
CA GLN A 173 -4.09 14.25 15.98
C GLN A 173 -4.72 13.38 17.07
N ALA A 174 -5.11 12.15 16.75
CA ALA A 174 -5.68 11.21 17.71
C ALA A 174 -4.61 10.61 18.62
N ASP A 175 -4.66 10.96 19.90
CA ASP A 175 -3.79 10.49 20.97
C ASP A 175 -4.38 9.30 21.77
N THR A 176 -5.69 9.29 21.99
CA THR A 176 -6.40 8.22 22.72
C THR A 176 -6.93 7.13 21.80
N ALA A 177 -7.09 5.90 22.32
CA ALA A 177 -7.65 4.78 21.57
C ALA A 177 -9.06 5.07 21.02
N ALA A 178 -9.91 5.73 21.80
CA ALA A 178 -11.26 6.12 21.38
C ALA A 178 -11.24 7.10 20.21
N ARG A 179 -10.35 8.10 20.25
CA ARG A 179 -10.16 9.05 19.14
C ARG A 179 -9.62 8.38 17.88
N LYS A 180 -8.63 7.49 18.03
CA LYS A 180 -8.06 6.74 16.90
C LYS A 180 -9.15 5.92 16.19
N LEU A 181 -9.96 5.18 16.96
CA LEU A 181 -11.08 4.39 16.41
C LEU A 181 -12.12 5.28 15.70
N ALA A 182 -12.56 6.36 16.35
CA ALA A 182 -13.59 7.24 15.80
C ALA A 182 -13.18 7.87 14.46
N ILE A 183 -11.92 8.34 14.37
CA ILE A 183 -11.41 8.94 13.12
C ILE A 183 -11.26 7.87 12.03
N CYS A 184 -10.67 6.72 12.34
CA CYS A 184 -10.52 5.64 11.35
C CYS A 184 -11.88 5.13 10.85
N GLU A 185 -12.88 4.99 11.72
CA GLU A 185 -14.24 4.58 11.33
C GLU A 185 -14.90 5.63 10.42
N ARG A 186 -14.85 6.92 10.77
CA ARG A 186 -15.37 7.99 9.91
C ARG A 186 -14.68 7.99 8.54
N SER A 187 -13.36 7.93 8.53
CA SER A 187 -12.57 7.89 7.30
C SER A 187 -12.90 6.67 6.44
N TYR A 188 -13.08 5.49 7.05
CA TYR A 188 -13.50 4.28 6.35
C TYR A 188 -14.84 4.46 5.64
N ARG A 189 -15.85 5.01 6.34
CA ARG A 189 -17.17 5.28 5.77
C ARG A 189 -17.10 6.24 4.59
N LEU A 190 -16.35 7.32 4.73
CA LEU A 190 -16.14 8.29 3.65
C LEU A 190 -15.45 7.65 2.44
N LEU A 191 -14.41 6.84 2.65
CA LEU A 191 -13.69 6.18 1.56
C LEU A 191 -14.55 5.11 0.87
N VAL A 192 -15.17 4.21 1.63
CA VAL A 192 -15.89 3.06 1.07
C VAL A 192 -17.26 3.47 0.57
N ASP A 193 -18.06 4.15 1.39
CA ASP A 193 -19.47 4.41 1.08
C ASP A 193 -19.64 5.61 0.14
N VAL A 194 -18.75 6.62 0.18
CA VAL A 194 -18.86 7.85 -0.64
C VAL A 194 -17.93 7.82 -1.86
N VAL A 195 -16.66 7.44 -1.69
CA VAL A 195 -15.69 7.41 -2.81
C VAL A 195 -15.74 6.09 -3.59
N GLY A 196 -16.21 5.00 -2.98
CA GLY A 196 -16.13 3.66 -3.57
C GLY A 196 -14.68 3.16 -3.65
N PHE A 197 -13.88 3.51 -2.64
CA PHE A 197 -12.50 3.06 -2.50
C PHE A 197 -12.47 1.60 -2.03
N PRO A 198 -11.68 0.70 -2.65
CA PRO A 198 -11.61 -0.69 -2.20
C PRO A 198 -11.01 -0.78 -0.79
N PRO A 199 -11.66 -1.46 0.17
CA PRO A 199 -11.20 -1.48 1.56
C PRO A 199 -9.83 -2.12 1.75
N GLU A 200 -9.45 -3.09 0.89
CA GLU A 200 -8.13 -3.73 0.89
C GLU A 200 -6.98 -2.80 0.49
N GLU A 201 -7.28 -1.61 -0.02
CA GLU A 201 -6.32 -0.56 -0.42
C GLU A 201 -6.16 0.55 0.62
N ILE A 202 -6.86 0.44 1.75
CA ILE A 202 -6.85 1.42 2.84
C ILE A 202 -5.94 0.90 3.96
N ILE A 203 -4.90 1.66 4.29
CA ILE A 203 -3.98 1.40 5.40
C ILE A 203 -4.24 2.48 6.46
N PHE A 204 -4.75 2.10 7.63
CA PHE A 204 -4.90 3.06 8.71
C PHE A 204 -3.60 3.21 9.50
N ASP A 205 -3.15 4.44 9.68
CA ASP A 205 -2.10 4.79 10.63
C ASP A 205 -2.76 5.43 11.87
N PRO A 206 -2.84 4.68 13.00
CA PRO A 206 -3.44 5.18 14.23
C PRO A 206 -2.49 6.10 15.03
N ASN A 207 -1.39 6.60 14.47
CA ASN A 207 -0.33 7.39 15.11
C ASN A 207 0.43 6.64 16.22
N ILE A 208 1.65 6.21 15.90
CA ILE A 208 2.62 5.74 16.90
C ILE A 208 3.32 6.97 17.50
N PHE A 209 3.18 7.18 18.80
CA PHE A 209 3.82 8.28 19.52
C PHE A 209 5.05 7.82 20.30
N ALA A 210 5.98 8.74 20.52
CA ALA A 210 7.06 8.55 21.47
C ALA A 210 6.48 8.32 22.88
N VAL A 211 7.12 7.44 23.63
CA VAL A 211 6.86 7.20 25.05
C VAL A 211 8.09 7.63 25.86
N ALA A 212 7.93 7.80 27.17
CA ALA A 212 9.00 8.27 28.07
C ALA A 212 9.51 9.69 27.74
N THR A 213 8.59 10.58 27.35
CA THR A 213 8.80 12.03 27.15
C THR A 213 8.47 12.83 28.40
#